data_AF-X1ATL3-F1
#
_entry.id   AF-X1ATL3-F1
#
_cell.length_a   1.000
_cell.length_b   1.000
_cell.length_c   1.000
_cell.angle_alpha   90.00
_cell.angle_beta   90.00
_cell.angle_gamma   90.00
#
_symmetry.space_group_name_H-M   'P 1'
#
loop_
_entity.id
_entity.type
_entity.pdbx_description
1 polymer ?
#
loop_
_entity_poly.entity_id
_entity_poly.type
_entity_poly.pdbx_seq_one_letter_code
_entity_poly.pdbx_strand_id
1 'polypeptide(L)'
;VVVSANWIDRMSKRAALDYLIKNLQSTLNRTELNEISRVSILKTSDNFVKSLTRILNISGGTARFTQNQIGHYYIHDAVIFEAKGFATPNAY
;
A
#
# COMPACT_ATOMS: atom_id res chain seq x y z
N VAL A 1 -2.51 -8.41 -2.43
CA VAL A 1 -2.01 -7.29 -1.59
C VAL A 1 -1.05 -6.42 -2.40
N VAL A 2 -1.22 -5.11 -2.36
CA VAL A 2 -0.32 -4.12 -2.99
C VAL A 2 0.33 -3.29 -1.90
N VAL A 3 1.66 -3.17 -1.94
CA VAL A 3 2.42 -2.28 -1.04
C VAL A 3 3.23 -1.31 -1.87
N SER A 4 3.18 -0.04 -1.47
CA SER A 4 3.98 1.03 -2.06
C SER A 4 4.41 1.99 -0.97
N ALA A 5 5.72 2.09 -0.73
CA ALA A 5 6.32 3.03 0.21
C ALA A 5 7.68 3.50 -0.32
N ASN A 6 7.99 4.78 -0.12
CA ASN A 6 9.21 5.43 -0.62
C ASN A 6 10.51 4.73 -0.14
N TRP A 7 10.54 4.19 1.08
CA TRP A 7 11.69 3.44 1.61
C TRP A 7 11.82 2.05 0.98
N ILE A 8 10.72 1.46 0.49
CA ILE A 8 10.72 0.17 -0.23
C ILE A 8 11.26 0.35 -1.66
N ASP A 9 11.07 1.52 -2.28
CA ASP A 9 11.57 1.80 -3.63
C ASP A 9 13.09 1.67 -3.78
N ARG A 10 13.83 1.85 -2.66
CA ARG A 10 15.29 1.75 -2.59
C ARG A 10 15.77 0.35 -2.20
N MET A 11 14.87 -0.55 -1.80
CA MET A 11 15.20 -1.92 -1.44
C MET A 11 15.43 -2.78 -2.69
N SER A 12 16.22 -3.84 -2.53
CA SER A 12 16.21 -4.92 -3.52
C SER A 12 14.84 -5.60 -3.55
N LYS A 13 14.44 -6.16 -4.69
CA LYS A 13 13.15 -6.87 -4.83
C LYS A 13 12.96 -7.94 -3.74
N ARG A 14 14.04 -8.64 -3.37
CA ARG A 14 14.04 -9.67 -2.34
C ARG A 14 13.78 -9.09 -0.94
N ALA A 15 14.52 -8.04 -0.56
CA ALA A 15 14.32 -7.40 0.74
C ALA A 15 12.92 -6.78 0.88
N ALA A 16 12.40 -6.20 -0.21
CA ALA A 16 11.05 -5.66 -0.26
C ALA A 16 9.98 -6.76 -0.07
N LEU A 17 10.17 -7.92 -0.70
CA LEU A 17 9.28 -9.07 -0.57
C LEU A 17 9.32 -9.66 0.83
N ASP A 18 10.50 -9.85 1.41
CA ASP A 18 10.68 -10.39 2.76
C ASP A 18 10.01 -9.49 3.81
N TYR A 19 10.17 -8.16 3.68
CA TYR A 19 9.50 -7.19 4.54
C TYR A 19 7.97 -7.32 4.47
N LEU A 20 7.43 -7.43 3.25
CA LEU A 20 6.01 -7.52 3.00
C LEU A 20 5.43 -8.83 3.57
N ILE A 21 6.08 -9.96 3.32
CA ILE A 21 5.67 -11.27 3.86
C ILE A 21 5.67 -11.23 5.39
N LYS A 22 6.70 -10.66 6.01
CA LYS A 22 6.78 -10.54 7.47
C LYS A 22 5.62 -9.73 8.04
N ASN A 23 5.29 -8.59 7.42
CA ASN A 23 4.14 -7.79 7.86
C ASN A 23 2.83 -8.56 7.68
N LEU A 24 2.61 -9.22 6.54
CA LEU A 24 1.40 -10.02 6.32
C LEU A 24 1.25 -11.13 7.36
N GLN A 25 2.32 -11.88 7.64
CA GLN A 25 2.31 -12.93 8.65
C GLN A 25 2.08 -12.40 10.08
N SER A 26 2.46 -11.14 10.35
CA SER A 26 2.23 -10.51 11.65
C SER A 26 0.81 -9.97 11.84
N THR A 27 0.09 -9.71 10.75
CA THR A 27 -1.24 -9.07 10.78
C THR A 27 -2.37 -10.03 10.46
N LEU A 28 -2.13 -11.03 9.61
CA LEU A 28 -3.14 -11.94 9.09
C LEU A 28 -2.96 -13.34 9.66
N ASN A 29 -4.09 -14.01 9.92
CA ASN A 29 -4.09 -15.41 10.30
C ASN A 29 -3.89 -16.33 9.08
N ARG A 30 -3.70 -17.62 9.33
CA ARG A 30 -3.40 -18.61 8.29
C ARG A 30 -4.48 -18.73 7.20
N THR A 31 -5.75 -18.54 7.56
CA THR A 31 -6.87 -18.58 6.62
C THR A 31 -6.82 -17.38 5.69
N GLU A 32 -6.65 -16.17 6.25
CA GLU A 32 -6.55 -14.92 5.48
C GLU A 32 -5.32 -14.93 4.54
N LEU A 33 -4.19 -15.50 5.00
CA LEU A 33 -3.00 -15.66 4.15
C LEU A 33 -3.25 -16.58 2.96
N ASN A 34 -4.00 -17.67 3.16
CA ASN A 34 -4.31 -18.63 2.09
C ASN A 34 -5.24 -18.06 1.02
N GLU A 35 -6.00 -17.01 1.33
CA GLU A 35 -6.85 -16.31 0.37
C GLU A 35 -6.07 -15.34 -0.53
N ILE A 36 -4.80 -15.06 -0.22
CA ILE A 36 -3.95 -14.17 -1.02
C ILE A 36 -3.45 -14.92 -2.26
N SER A 37 -4.12 -14.70 -3.38
CA SER A 37 -3.71 -15.27 -4.68
C SER A 37 -2.49 -14.55 -5.29
N ARG A 38 -2.30 -13.26 -5.01
CA ARG A 38 -1.22 -12.44 -5.57
C ARG A 38 -0.73 -11.34 -4.62
N VAL A 39 0.59 -11.15 -4.63
CA VAL A 39 1.29 -10.05 -3.96
C VAL A 39 2.05 -9.26 -5.01
N SER A 40 1.98 -7.93 -4.94
CA SER A 40 2.73 -7.05 -5.82
C SER A 40 3.31 -5.87 -5.05
N ILE A 41 4.56 -5.56 -5.36
CA ILE A 41 5.26 -4.40 -4.82
C ILE A 41 5.37 -3.41 -5.96
N LEU A 42 4.70 -2.28 -5.81
CA LEU A 42 4.72 -1.21 -6.79
C LEU A 42 5.61 -0.10 -6.26
N LYS A 43 6.38 0.51 -7.17
CA LYS A 43 7.18 1.67 -6.80
C LYS A 43 6.28 2.87 -6.58
N THR A 44 6.68 3.80 -5.72
CA THR A 44 5.94 5.08 -5.57
C THR A 44 5.90 5.89 -6.87
N SER A 45 6.83 5.63 -7.78
CA SER A 45 6.85 6.24 -9.11
C SER A 45 5.80 5.67 -10.08
N ASP A 46 5.19 4.53 -9.77
CA ASP A 46 4.19 3.86 -10.61
C ASP A 46 2.93 4.74 -10.79
N ASN A 47 2.41 4.79 -12.02
CA ASN A 47 1.26 5.62 -12.36
C ASN A 47 0.01 5.21 -11.59
N PHE A 48 -0.18 3.93 -11.31
CA PHE A 48 -1.27 3.44 -10.46
C PHE A 48 -1.16 4.05 -9.06
N VAL A 49 0.02 3.94 -8.43
CA VAL A 49 0.25 4.45 -7.08
C VAL A 49 0.05 5.96 -7.04
N LYS A 50 0.67 6.72 -7.96
CA LYS A 50 0.52 8.17 -8.01
C LYS A 50 -0.92 8.60 -8.16
N SER A 51 -1.68 7.92 -9.01
CA SER A 51 -3.10 8.22 -9.21
C SER A 51 -3.90 7.95 -7.94
N LEU A 52 -3.65 6.81 -7.28
CA LEU A 52 -4.32 6.42 -6.05
C LEU A 52 -4.01 7.40 -4.90
N THR A 53 -2.73 7.76 -4.69
CA THR A 53 -2.31 8.71 -3.66
C THR A 53 -2.83 10.13 -3.91
N ARG A 54 -2.98 10.54 -5.18
CA ARG A 54 -3.55 11.85 -5.50
C ARG A 54 -5.04 11.94 -5.19
N ILE A 55 -5.76 10.82 -5.37
CA ILE A 55 -7.19 10.74 -5.12
C ILE A 55 -7.48 10.52 -3.63
N LEU A 56 -6.62 9.76 -2.95
CA LEU A 56 -6.81 9.35 -1.56
C LEU A 56 -5.81 10.05 -0.65
N ASN A 57 -6.22 11.17 -0.06
CA ASN A 57 -5.46 11.81 1.01
C ASN A 57 -5.92 11.23 2.36
N ILE A 58 -5.30 10.12 2.79
CA ILE A 58 -5.61 9.47 4.07
C ILE A 58 -4.63 9.97 5.12
N SER A 59 -5.04 10.98 5.88
CA SER A 59 -4.31 11.47 7.05
C SER A 59 -4.91 10.87 8.33
N GLY A 60 -4.09 10.21 9.15
CA GLY A 60 -4.45 9.83 10.52
C GLY A 60 -5.08 8.44 10.73
N GLY A 61 -4.94 7.49 9.80
CA GLY A 61 -5.38 6.11 10.05
C GLY A 61 -5.47 5.19 8.82
N THR A 62 -6.14 4.06 9.02
CA THR A 62 -6.44 3.07 7.97
C THR A 62 -7.81 3.34 7.36
N ALA A 63 -7.90 3.38 6.03
CA ALA A 63 -9.17 3.48 5.31
C ALA A 63 -9.49 2.15 4.61
N ARG A 64 -10.77 1.78 4.58
CA ARG A 64 -11.26 0.62 3.82
C ARG A 64 -12.24 1.08 2.75
N PHE A 65 -12.07 0.58 1.53
CA PHE A 65 -12.91 0.86 0.38
C PHE A 65 -13.52 -0.46 -0.09
N THR A 66 -14.85 -0.53 -0.17
CA THR A 66 -15.59 -1.68 -0.71
C THR A 66 -16.45 -1.21 -1.87
N GLN A 67 -16.48 -1.99 -2.94
CA GLN A 67 -17.32 -1.75 -4.13
C GLN A 67 -17.24 -0.30 -4.64
N ASN A 68 -16.02 0.23 -4.74
CA ASN A 68 -15.77 1.64 -5.03
C ASN A 68 -14.96 1.82 -6.32
N GLN A 69 -15.05 2.99 -6.95
CA GLN A 69 -14.22 3.32 -8.10
C GLN A 69 -13.23 4.41 -7.72
N ILE A 70 -11.93 4.11 -7.83
CA ILE A 70 -10.84 5.04 -7.55
C ILE A 70 -10.11 5.33 -8.87
N GLY A 71 -10.40 6.49 -9.45
CA GLY A 71 -9.93 6.85 -10.79
C GLY A 71 -10.54 5.94 -11.86
N HIS A 72 -9.70 5.28 -12.66
CA HIS A 72 -10.12 4.31 -13.68
C HIS A 72 -10.16 2.86 -13.17
N TYR A 73 -9.99 2.65 -11.86
CA TYR A 73 -9.91 1.32 -11.27
C TYR A 73 -11.15 1.03 -10.43
N TYR A 74 -11.78 -0.12 -10.69
CA TYR A 74 -12.82 -0.66 -9.82
C TYR A 74 -12.20 -1.48 -8.68
N ILE A 75 -12.54 -1.12 -7.45
CA ILE A 75 -12.03 -1.69 -6.21
C ILE A 75 -13.17 -2.50 -5.58
N HIS A 76 -13.04 -3.82 -5.59
CA HIS A 76 -14.00 -4.69 -4.91
C HIS A 76 -13.87 -4.59 -3.38
N ASP A 77 -12.65 -4.73 -2.86
CA ASP A 77 -12.29 -4.48 -1.46
C ASP A 77 -10.82 -4.06 -1.40
N ALA A 78 -10.51 -3.02 -0.63
CA ALA A 78 -9.16 -2.55 -0.39
C ALA A 78 -9.03 -1.95 1.01
N VAL A 79 -7.95 -2.30 1.70
CA VAL A 79 -7.54 -1.67 2.95
C VAL A 79 -6.26 -0.89 2.66
N ILE A 80 -6.31 0.41 2.92
CA ILE A 80 -5.21 1.33 2.69
C ILE A 80 -4.77 1.88 4.04
N PHE A 81 -3.53 1.58 4.39
CA PHE A 81 -2.91 2.07 5.61
C PHE A 81 -2.37 3.48 5.40
N GLU A 82 -2.20 4.22 6.49
CA GLU A 82 -1.64 5.57 6.50
C GLU A 82 -0.42 5.65 5.56
N ALA A 83 -0.57 6.43 4.49
CA ALA A 83 0.58 6.89 3.73
C ALA A 83 1.23 7.94 4.62
N LYS A 84 2.33 7.62 5.31
CA LYS A 84 3.12 8.64 5.98
C LYS A 84 3.59 9.63 4.92
N GLY A 85 2.83 10.71 4.77
CA GLY A 85 3.26 11.90 4.08
C GLY A 85 4.58 12.28 4.68
N PHE A 86 5.55 12.60 3.83
CA PHE A 86 6.76 13.28 4.26
C PHE A 86 6.32 14.39 5.21
N ALA A 87 6.78 14.34 6.46
CA ALA A 87 6.93 15.59 7.19
C ALA A 87 7.85 16.43 6.29
N THR A 88 7.31 17.41 5.60
CA THR A 88 8.12 18.50 5.08
C THR A 88 8.86 19.04 6.30
N PRO A 89 10.20 18.97 6.36
CA PRO A 89 10.90 19.68 7.42
C PRO A 89 10.45 21.13 7.30
N ASN A 90 9.90 21.68 8.38
CA ASN A 90 9.45 23.06 8.41
C ASN A 90 10.57 23.95 7.85
N ALA A 91 10.26 24.68 6.78
CA ALA A 91 11.05 25.83 6.38
C ALA A 91 10.81 26.91 7.45
N TYR A 92 11.74 27.03 8.38
CA TYR A 92 11.96 28.23 9.20
C TYR A 92 13.34 28.77 8.86
#